data_AF-W6TIU0-F1
#
_entry.id   AF-W6TIU0-F1
#
_cell.length_a   1.000
_cell.length_b   1.000
_cell.length_c   1.000
_cell.angle_alpha   90.00
_cell.angle_beta   90.00
_cell.angle_gamma   90.00
#
_symmetry.space_group_name_H-M   'P 1'
#
loop_
_entity.id
_entity.type
_entity.pdbx_description
1 polymer ?
#
loop_
_entity_poly.entity_id
_entity_poly.type
_entity_poly.pdbx_seq_one_letter_code
_entity_poly.pdbx_strand_id
1 'polypeptide(L)'
;MSKTDQMRIFMHEMLHMYFFTDNNFNKEIVNFWNKNISPNNKKSWINFLDNIGYDVTFNYLVMNEFYAYTTALPKENIANYLINTNYFSKTEFKEYEQWAIKLEKLLWQTKGLIPGELLILFKDNSN
;
A
#
# COMPACT_ATOMS: atom_id res chain seq x y z
N MET A 1 21.27 1.14 -4.13
CA MET A 1 19.81 1.36 -4.19
C MET A 1 19.57 2.54 -5.11
N SER A 2 18.71 2.41 -6.13
CA SER A 2 18.45 3.50 -7.08
C SER A 2 17.78 4.70 -6.40
N LYS A 3 17.78 5.88 -7.04
CA LYS A 3 17.05 7.05 -6.51
C LYS A 3 15.56 6.76 -6.42
N THR A 4 15.01 6.04 -7.39
CA THR A 4 13.60 5.61 -7.40
C THR A 4 13.28 4.72 -6.20
N ASP A 5 14.15 3.76 -5.88
CA ASP A 5 13.95 2.86 -4.72
C ASP A 5 14.00 3.62 -3.39
N GLN A 6 14.96 4.54 -3.23
CA GLN A 6 15.05 5.39 -2.04
C GLN A 6 13.79 6.24 -1.88
N MET A 7 13.29 6.82 -2.97
CA MET A 7 12.07 7.61 -2.95
C MET A 7 10.84 6.78 -2.66
N ARG A 8 10.76 5.53 -3.14
CA ARG A 8 9.69 4.60 -2.79
C ARG A 8 9.65 4.34 -1.29
N ILE A 9 10.80 4.08 -0.68
CA ILE A 9 10.89 3.89 0.77
C ILE A 9 10.45 5.16 1.50
N PHE A 10 10.97 6.32 1.12
CA PHE A 10 10.56 7.58 1.73
C PHE A 10 9.04 7.83 1.62
N MET A 11 8.45 7.59 0.46
CA MET A 11 7.01 7.72 0.25
C MET A 11 6.21 6.72 1.09
N HIS A 12 6.70 5.49 1.24
CA HIS A 12 6.12 4.48 2.14
C HIS A 12 6.08 4.97 3.59
N GLU A 13 7.20 5.50 4.10
CA GLU A 13 7.27 6.02 5.46
C GLU A 13 6.37 7.26 5.67
N MET A 14 6.25 8.12 4.66
CA MET A 14 5.32 9.27 4.70
C MET A 14 3.86 8.84 4.83
N LEU A 15 3.46 7.71 4.22
CA LEU A 15 2.09 7.21 4.31
C LEU A 15 1.75 6.83 5.75
N HIS A 16 2.67 6.20 6.49
CA HIS A 16 2.47 5.91 7.91
C HIS A 16 2.20 7.17 8.73
N MET A 17 2.90 8.27 8.45
CA MET A 17 2.63 9.55 9.12
C MET A 17 1.17 9.96 8.97
N TYR A 18 0.58 9.87 7.77
CA TYR A 18 -0.83 10.22 7.57
C TYR A 18 -1.78 9.30 8.34
N PHE A 19 -1.45 8.00 8.41
CA PHE A 19 -2.24 7.03 9.16
C PHE A 19 -2.24 7.29 10.67
N PHE A 20 -1.14 7.77 11.26
CA PHE A 20 -1.05 8.03 12.70
C PHE A 20 -1.45 9.44 13.14
N THR A 21 -1.27 10.43 12.27
CA THR A 21 -1.52 11.84 12.63
C THR A 21 -2.96 12.31 12.39
N ASP A 22 -3.73 11.59 11.58
CA ASP A 22 -5.11 11.94 11.27
C ASP A 22 -6.07 10.79 11.61
N ASN A 23 -6.79 10.96 12.72
CA ASN A 23 -7.74 9.97 13.23
C ASN A 23 -8.92 9.70 12.28
N ASN A 24 -9.34 10.67 11.46
CA ASN A 24 -10.42 10.45 10.50
C ASN A 24 -9.92 9.63 9.32
N PHE A 25 -8.75 10.00 8.80
CA PHE A 25 -8.11 9.23 7.74
C PHE A 25 -7.81 7.79 8.18
N ASN A 26 -7.29 7.61 9.40
CA ASN A 26 -7.09 6.31 10.01
C ASN A 26 -8.35 5.44 9.99
N LYS A 27 -9.49 5.99 10.45
CA LYS A 27 -10.77 5.29 10.46
C LYS A 27 -11.20 4.87 9.06
N GLU A 28 -10.97 5.70 8.05
CA GLU A 28 -11.27 5.35 6.66
C GLU A 28 -10.43 4.17 6.17
N ILE A 29 -9.14 4.12 6.50
CA ILE A 29 -8.26 2.97 6.17
C ILE A 29 -8.72 1.70 6.89
N VAL A 30 -9.02 1.78 8.19
CA VAL A 30 -9.53 0.65 8.97
C VAL A 30 -10.87 0.17 8.40
N ASN A 31 -11.76 1.09 8.02
CA ASN A 31 -13.04 0.76 7.37
C ASN A 31 -12.82 0.08 6.02
N PHE A 32 -11.87 0.58 5.21
CA PHE A 32 -11.51 -0.01 3.94
C PHE A 32 -11.03 -1.45 4.11
N TRP A 33 -10.07 -1.68 5.02
CA TRP A 33 -9.57 -3.01 5.35
C TRP A 33 -10.71 -3.97 5.73
N ASN A 34 -11.62 -3.51 6.59
CA ASN A 34 -12.70 -4.34 7.09
C ASN A 34 -13.76 -4.67 6.05
N LYS A 35 -14.10 -3.72 5.17
CA LYS A 35 -15.22 -3.86 4.21
C LYS A 35 -14.80 -4.33 2.82
N ASN A 36 -13.56 -4.08 2.41
CA ASN A 36 -13.12 -4.27 1.02
C ASN A 36 -12.10 -5.39 0.84
N ILE A 37 -11.47 -5.88 1.92
CA ILE A 37 -10.47 -6.95 1.82
C ILE A 37 -11.09 -8.27 2.26
N SER A 38 -11.05 -9.27 1.37
CA SER A 38 -11.57 -10.60 1.64
C SER A 38 -10.77 -11.29 2.76
N PRO A 39 -11.36 -12.25 3.51
CA PRO A 39 -10.62 -13.01 4.52
C PRO A 39 -9.36 -13.70 3.99
N ASN A 40 -9.41 -14.22 2.76
CA ASN A 40 -8.25 -14.83 2.11
C ASN A 40 -7.15 -13.81 1.86
N ASN A 41 -7.51 -12.64 1.33
CA ASN A 41 -6.55 -11.57 1.08
C ASN A 41 -5.96 -10.99 2.37
N LYS A 42 -6.76 -10.91 3.46
CA LYS A 42 -6.22 -10.56 4.79
C LYS A 42 -5.18 -11.57 5.26
N LYS A 43 -5.43 -12.86 5.05
CA LYS A 43 -4.45 -13.92 5.36
C LYS A 43 -3.18 -13.80 4.52
N SER A 44 -3.30 -13.50 3.22
CA SER A 44 -2.15 -13.26 2.34
C SER A 44 -1.29 -12.10 2.84
N TRP A 45 -1.93 -10.99 3.25
CA TRP A 45 -1.25 -9.85 3.87
C TRP A 45 -0.55 -10.22 5.18
N ILE A 46 -1.24 -10.93 6.09
CA ILE A 46 -0.64 -11.37 7.34
C ILE A 46 0.59 -12.24 7.07
N ASN A 47 0.49 -13.24 6.18
CA ASN A 47 1.61 -14.11 5.85
C ASN A 47 2.78 -13.34 5.21
N PHE A 48 2.49 -12.38 4.33
CA PHE A 48 3.50 -11.54 3.70
C PHE A 48 4.26 -10.70 4.74
N LEU A 49 3.52 -10.03 5.63
CA LEU A 49 4.09 -9.16 6.67
C LEU A 49 4.88 -9.94 7.72
N ASP A 50 4.36 -11.08 8.16
CA ASP A 50 5.04 -11.99 9.10
C ASP A 50 6.39 -12.44 8.53
N ASN A 51 6.41 -12.84 7.25
CA ASN A 51 7.63 -13.29 6.59
C ASN A 51 8.72 -12.21 6.50
N ILE A 52 8.34 -10.92 6.40
CA ILE A 52 9.31 -9.82 6.35
C ILE A 52 9.58 -9.22 7.74
N GLY A 53 9.08 -9.86 8.82
CA GLY A 53 9.48 -9.58 10.20
C GLY A 53 8.59 -8.61 10.97
N TYR A 54 7.39 -8.30 10.47
CA TYR A 54 6.43 -7.46 11.19
C TYR A 54 5.68 -8.25 12.28
N ASP A 55 5.31 -7.58 13.38
CA ASP A 55 4.45 -8.16 14.41
C ASP A 55 2.98 -8.17 13.94
N VAL A 56 2.60 -9.28 13.31
CA VAL A 56 1.24 -9.47 12.79
C VAL A 56 0.18 -9.74 13.86
N THR A 57 0.57 -9.89 15.13
CA THR A 57 -0.40 -9.96 16.24
C THR A 57 -1.04 -8.59 16.49
N PHE A 58 -0.35 -7.52 16.10
CA PHE A 58 -0.86 -6.17 16.18
C PHE A 58 -1.63 -5.80 14.91
N ASN A 59 -2.93 -6.11 14.87
CA ASN A 59 -3.81 -5.86 13.72
C ASN A 59 -3.74 -4.42 13.18
N TYR A 60 -3.51 -3.44 14.05
CA TYR A 60 -3.42 -2.04 13.65
C TYR A 60 -2.20 -1.77 12.75
N LEU A 61 -1.08 -2.43 13.03
CA LEU A 61 0.11 -2.41 12.18
C LEU A 61 -0.16 -3.09 10.84
N VAL A 62 -0.83 -4.26 10.83
CA VAL A 62 -1.21 -4.92 9.57
C VAL A 62 -2.01 -4.00 8.64
N MET A 63 -2.97 -3.25 9.19
CA MET A 63 -3.79 -2.30 8.42
C MET A 63 -2.97 -1.09 7.93
N ASN A 64 -2.06 -0.59 8.76
CA ASN A 64 -1.14 0.49 8.39
C ASN A 64 -0.23 0.08 7.22
N GLU A 65 0.40 -1.09 7.34
CA GLU A 65 1.30 -1.64 6.32
C GLU A 65 0.57 -1.97 5.02
N PHE A 66 -0.60 -2.61 5.12
CA PHE A 66 -1.47 -2.86 3.97
C PHE A 66 -1.67 -1.58 3.15
N TYR A 67 -2.08 -0.49 3.80
CA TYR A 67 -2.33 0.78 3.15
C TYR A 67 -1.04 1.37 2.55
N ALA A 68 0.04 1.38 3.32
CA ALA A 68 1.31 1.96 2.89
C ALA A 68 1.91 1.22 1.69
N TYR A 69 1.99 -0.11 1.72
CA TYR A 69 2.45 -0.90 0.58
C TYR A 69 1.55 -0.75 -0.65
N THR A 70 0.23 -0.70 -0.45
CA THR A 70 -0.74 -0.60 -1.56
C THR A 70 -0.65 0.75 -2.29
N THR A 71 -0.18 1.80 -1.62
CA THR A 71 -0.17 3.18 -2.17
C THR A 71 1.22 3.80 -2.32
N ALA A 72 2.28 3.07 -1.97
CA ALA A 72 3.67 3.49 -2.17
C ALA A 72 4.17 3.31 -3.62
N LEU A 73 3.42 2.62 -4.47
CA LEU A 73 3.67 2.44 -5.89
C LEU A 73 2.50 3.01 -6.71
N PRO A 74 2.71 3.38 -7.99
CA PRO A 74 1.60 3.68 -8.88
C PRO A 74 0.63 2.49 -8.95
N LYS A 75 -0.68 2.78 -8.98
CA LYS A 75 -1.75 1.75 -9.04
C LYS A 75 -1.53 0.67 -10.11
N GLU A 76 -0.96 1.01 -11.27
CA GLU A 76 -0.71 0.05 -12.35
C GLU A 76 0.37 -0.99 -12.00
N ASN A 77 1.20 -0.69 -11.00
CA ASN A 77 2.31 -1.54 -10.59
C ASN A 77 1.99 -2.39 -9.35
N ILE A 78 0.93 -2.06 -8.60
CA ILE A 78 0.68 -2.71 -7.31
C ILE A 78 0.37 -4.21 -7.45
N ALA A 79 -0.45 -4.58 -8.44
CA ALA A 79 -0.89 -5.94 -8.61
C ALA A 79 0.29 -6.86 -8.95
N ASN A 80 1.15 -6.42 -9.87
CA ASN A 80 2.39 -7.11 -10.20
C ASN A 80 3.34 -7.20 -8.99
N TYR A 81 3.48 -6.11 -8.23
CA TYR A 81 4.30 -6.09 -7.02
C TYR A 81 3.84 -7.16 -6.02
N LEU A 82 2.55 -7.18 -5.67
CA LEU A 82 1.98 -8.13 -4.71
C LEU A 82 2.11 -9.57 -5.19
N ILE A 83 1.77 -9.85 -6.45
CA ILE A 83 1.90 -11.19 -7.05
C ILE A 83 3.33 -11.71 -6.98
N ASN A 84 4.32 -10.84 -7.22
CA ASN A 84 5.73 -11.23 -7.22
C ASN A 84 6.28 -11.55 -5.83
N THR A 85 5.53 -11.26 -4.75
CA THR A 85 5.89 -11.70 -3.39
C THR A 85 5.59 -13.19 -3.16
N ASN A 86 4.85 -13.85 -4.05
CA ASN A 86 4.36 -15.23 -3.93
C ASN A 86 3.29 -15.49 -2.83
N TYR A 87 2.88 -14.48 -2.07
CA TYR A 87 1.79 -14.60 -1.09
C TYR A 87 0.41 -14.30 -1.69
N PHE A 88 0.37 -13.60 -2.81
CA PHE A 88 -0.85 -13.12 -3.44
C PHE A 88 -1.13 -13.88 -4.74
N SER A 89 -2.39 -14.27 -4.95
CA SER A 89 -2.77 -15.01 -6.14
C SER A 89 -2.73 -14.13 -7.38
N LYS A 90 -2.27 -14.72 -8.50
CA LYS A 90 -2.36 -14.11 -9.84
C LYS A 90 -3.81 -13.92 -10.31
N THR A 91 -4.74 -14.73 -9.80
CA THR A 91 -6.15 -14.68 -10.20
C THR A 91 -6.87 -13.43 -9.68
N GLU A 92 -6.33 -12.78 -8.66
CA GLU A 92 -6.91 -11.63 -7.97
C GLU A 92 -6.29 -10.29 -8.45
N PHE A 93 -5.53 -10.30 -9.54
CA PHE A 93 -4.83 -9.13 -10.10
C PHE A 93 -5.70 -7.87 -10.13
N LYS A 94 -6.92 -7.98 -10.70
CA LYS A 94 -7.86 -6.85 -10.82
C LYS A 94 -8.35 -6.33 -9.47
N GLU A 95 -8.44 -7.20 -8.47
CA GLU A 95 -8.86 -6.81 -7.12
C GLU A 95 -7.79 -5.91 -6.47
N TYR A 96 -6.52 -6.26 -6.64
CA TYR A 96 -5.40 -5.48 -6.12
C TYR A 96 -5.30 -4.09 -6.76
N GLU A 97 -5.49 -4.00 -8.09
CA GLU A 97 -5.56 -2.70 -8.78
C GLU A 97 -6.73 -1.86 -8.26
N GLN A 98 -7.90 -2.47 -8.05
CA GLN A 98 -9.06 -1.77 -7.51
C GLN A 98 -8.83 -1.26 -6.08
N TRP A 99 -8.03 -1.96 -5.27
CA TRP A 99 -7.66 -1.44 -3.95
C TRP A 99 -6.82 -0.19 -4.07
N ALA A 100 -5.75 -0.21 -4.87
CA ALA A 100 -4.91 0.97 -5.06
C ALA A 100 -5.71 2.15 -5.62
N ILE A 101 -6.54 1.96 -6.65
CA ILE A 101 -7.37 3.03 -7.20
C ILE A 101 -8.26 3.67 -6.14
N LYS A 102 -8.91 2.87 -5.28
CA LYS A 102 -9.80 3.41 -4.25
C LYS A 102 -9.02 4.12 -3.14
N LEU A 103 -7.88 3.57 -2.73
CA LEU A 103 -7.03 4.18 -1.69
C LEU A 103 -6.34 5.45 -2.20
N GLU A 104 -5.89 5.50 -3.45
CA GLU A 104 -5.37 6.71 -4.09
C GLU A 104 -6.44 7.81 -4.14
N LYS A 105 -7.69 7.46 -4.49
CA LYS A 105 -8.79 8.42 -4.47
C LYS A 105 -9.03 8.98 -3.07
N LEU A 106 -9.01 8.12 -2.05
CA LEU A 106 -9.14 8.54 -0.65
C LEU A 106 -7.98 9.47 -0.23
N LEU A 107 -6.74 9.10 -0.54
CA LEU A 107 -5.54 9.91 -0.32
C LEU A 107 -5.65 11.28 -0.98
N TRP A 108 -6.04 11.33 -2.25
CA TRP A 108 -6.21 12.57 -2.97
C TRP A 108 -7.25 13.48 -2.30
N GLN A 109 -8.42 12.92 -1.95
CA GLN A 109 -9.50 13.68 -1.32
C GLN A 109 -9.15 14.22 0.06
N THR A 110 -8.27 13.55 0.80
CA THR A 110 -7.96 13.87 2.21
C THR A 110 -6.65 14.61 2.40
N LYS A 111 -5.66 14.37 1.54
CA LYS A 111 -4.28 14.90 1.65
C LYS A 111 -3.83 15.70 0.43
N GLY A 112 -4.52 15.57 -0.72
CA GLY A 112 -4.11 16.22 -1.96
C GLY A 112 -2.80 15.69 -2.53
N LEU A 113 -2.34 14.52 -2.08
CA LEU A 113 -1.07 13.92 -2.48
C LEU A 113 -1.25 12.41 -2.67
N ILE A 114 -0.70 11.88 -3.76
CA ILE A 114 -0.64 10.44 -4.03
C ILE A 114 0.84 10.04 -4.09
N PRO A 115 1.44 9.58 -2.98
CA PRO A 115 2.89 9.31 -2.90
C PRO A 115 3.42 8.35 -3.97
N GLY A 116 2.69 7.28 -4.29
CA GLY A 116 3.07 6.33 -5.35
C GLY A 116 3.21 6.96 -6.73
N GLU A 117 2.31 7.88 -7.10
CA GLU A 117 2.33 8.55 -8.41
C GLU A 117 3.50 9.54 -8.55
N LEU A 118 3.97 10.12 -7.44
CA LEU A 118 5.12 11.04 -7.45
C LEU A 118 6.44 10.35 -7.82
N LEU A 119 6.51 9.01 -7.79
CA LEU A 119 7.68 8.27 -8.21
C LEU A 119 8.08 8.57 -9.67
N ILE A 120 7.13 9.00 -10.52
CA ILE A 120 7.42 9.41 -11.89
C ILE A 120 8.46 10.54 -11.98
N LEU A 121 8.51 11.43 -10.97
CA LEU A 121 9.45 12.55 -10.91
C LEU A 121 10.89 12.11 -10.61
N PHE A 122 11.07 10.86 -10.19
CA PHE A 122 12.34 10.31 -9.75
C PHE A 122 12.83 9.13 -10.60
N LYS A 123 12.05 8.74 -11.62
CA LYS A 123 12.50 7.77 -12.62
C LYS A 123 13.78 8.30 -13.25
N ASP A 124 14.84 7.50 -13.20
CA ASP A 124 16.09 7.87 -13.85
C ASP A 124 15.81 7.97 -15.35
N ASN A 125 16.00 9.16 -15.93
CA ASN A 125 15.97 9.36 -17.37
C ASN A 125 17.15 8.57 -17.95
N SER A 126 16.89 7.32 -18.31
CA SER A 126 17.82 6.51 -19.08
C SER A 126 17.77 7.05 -20.51
N ASN A 127 18.64 8.01 -20.81
CA ASN A 127 19.04 8.31 -22.18
C ASN A 127 20.03 7.26 -22.65
#